data_AF-A0A2H3GNQ6-F1
#
_entry.id   AF-A0A2H3GNQ6-F1
#
_cell.length_a   1.000
_cell.length_b   1.000
_cell.length_c   1.000
_cell.angle_alpha   90.00
_cell.angle_beta   90.00
_cell.angle_gamma   90.00
#
_symmetry.space_group_name_H-M   'P 1'
#
loop_
_entity.id
_entity.type
_entity.pdbx_description
1 polymer ?
#
loop_
_entity_poly.entity_id
_entity_poly.type
_entity_poly.pdbx_seq_one_letter_code
_entity_poly.pdbx_strand_id
1 'polypeptide(L)'
;MYSDIATLSTVDDFTIQNFLPRKTSFWQEKEWPEFLSRLKKLTLNTYGGNNGAGWRVNTLPGFHAFFNELPTTVLAHANALEYFKLKTHDDGFLGGEGSLYILPGCMPSLRSLHVDGIAVTSVVKDYLKATNGTLSKLCVTECVAFTSDPNGDDAPKWADLWRAARQALRAPAEVVCVPTKERPITEDEGDYYGDEVYVPPADEDDKIKSWRRKAKEEEGLCIWPYGWLDEKYGSIYPDHEVNLERLENGEDNLEFKLLMNEVKRGGGKCTVS
;
A
#
# COMPACT_ATOMS: atom_id res chain seq x y z
N MET A 1 -2.02 -2.60 -29.35
CA MET A 1 -2.42 -3.38 -28.16
C MET A 1 -3.35 -2.60 -27.24
N TYR A 2 -2.92 -1.58 -26.47
CA TYR A 2 -3.87 -0.82 -25.63
C TYR A 2 -4.96 -0.10 -26.45
N SER A 3 -4.60 0.41 -27.63
CA SER A 3 -5.56 0.97 -28.61
C SER A 3 -6.62 -0.04 -29.04
N ASP A 4 -6.22 -1.25 -29.43
CA ASP A 4 -7.16 -2.31 -29.83
C ASP A 4 -8.04 -2.75 -28.65
N ILE A 5 -7.49 -2.82 -27.44
CA ILE A 5 -8.27 -3.15 -26.22
C ILE A 5 -9.32 -2.07 -25.96
N ALA A 6 -8.93 -0.80 -26.01
CA ALA A 6 -9.83 0.31 -25.73
C ALA A 6 -10.96 0.41 -26.77
N THR A 7 -10.66 0.14 -28.03
CA THR A 7 -11.59 0.31 -29.16
C THR A 7 -12.47 -0.90 -29.43
N LEU A 8 -11.94 -2.12 -29.28
CA LEU A 8 -12.62 -3.35 -29.74
C LEU A 8 -13.18 -4.18 -28.60
N SER A 9 -12.68 -4.00 -27.38
CA SER A 9 -13.12 -4.80 -26.24
C SER A 9 -14.40 -4.25 -25.65
N THR A 10 -15.26 -5.14 -25.14
CA THR A 10 -16.44 -4.81 -24.32
C THR A 10 -16.25 -5.19 -22.86
N VAL A 11 -15.04 -5.64 -22.47
CA VAL A 11 -14.75 -6.07 -21.08
C VAL A 11 -14.94 -4.94 -20.09
N ASP A 12 -15.42 -5.27 -18.89
CA ASP A 12 -15.50 -4.39 -17.73
C ASP A 12 -14.52 -4.81 -16.62
N ASP A 13 -13.86 -5.96 -16.76
CA ASP A 13 -12.75 -6.43 -15.93
C ASP A 13 -11.46 -6.42 -16.75
N PHE A 14 -10.47 -5.66 -16.27
CA PHE A 14 -9.18 -5.53 -16.92
C PHE A 14 -8.02 -5.78 -15.95
N THR A 15 -7.13 -6.70 -16.32
CA THR A 15 -5.95 -7.05 -15.53
C THR A 15 -4.68 -6.91 -16.36
N ILE A 16 -3.70 -6.18 -15.83
CA ILE A 16 -2.37 -6.02 -16.43
C ILE A 16 -1.33 -6.65 -15.50
N GLN A 17 -0.65 -7.70 -15.96
CA GLN A 17 0.23 -8.54 -15.11
C GLN A 17 1.66 -8.00 -14.95
N ASN A 18 2.19 -7.32 -15.97
CA ASN A 18 3.54 -6.75 -15.97
C ASN A 18 3.43 -5.32 -16.46
N PHE A 19 2.69 -4.50 -15.70
CA PHE A 19 2.46 -3.11 -16.04
C PHE A 19 3.78 -2.35 -15.89
N LEU A 20 4.54 -2.32 -16.98
CA LEU A 20 5.63 -1.38 -17.22
C LEU A 20 5.04 -0.20 -17.95
N PRO A 21 4.73 0.88 -17.25
CA PRO A 21 4.04 1.94 -17.90
C PRO A 21 5.01 2.82 -18.67
N ARG A 22 5.01 2.63 -19.99
CA ARG A 22 5.76 3.48 -20.91
C ARG A 22 4.90 4.67 -21.26
N LYS A 23 5.49 5.88 -21.27
CA LYS A 23 4.84 7.05 -21.85
C LYS A 23 4.57 6.77 -23.33
N THR A 24 3.31 6.59 -23.67
CA THR A 24 2.83 6.40 -25.04
C THR A 24 1.75 7.44 -25.31
N SER A 25 1.70 7.98 -26.53
CA SER A 25 0.69 8.97 -26.91
C SER A 25 -0.74 8.44 -26.76
N PHE A 26 -0.90 7.11 -26.80
CA PHE A 26 -2.19 6.44 -26.69
C PHE A 26 -2.95 6.77 -25.40
N TRP A 27 -2.26 7.02 -24.28
CA TRP A 27 -2.92 7.40 -23.02
C TRP A 27 -3.73 8.70 -23.13
N GLN A 28 -3.47 9.50 -24.18
CA GLN A 28 -4.14 10.77 -24.46
C GLN A 28 -5.19 10.66 -25.58
N GLU A 29 -5.33 9.49 -26.20
CA GLU A 29 -6.37 9.24 -27.20
C GLU A 29 -7.74 9.10 -26.53
N LYS A 30 -8.79 9.64 -27.15
CA LYS A 30 -10.16 9.75 -26.59
C LYS A 30 -10.77 8.39 -26.24
N GLU A 31 -10.38 7.35 -26.96
CA GLU A 31 -10.84 5.98 -26.80
C GLU A 31 -10.39 5.40 -25.44
N TRP A 32 -9.26 5.87 -24.91
CA TRP A 32 -8.72 5.37 -23.66
C TRP A 32 -9.54 5.81 -22.43
N PRO A 33 -9.83 7.11 -22.21
CA PRO A 33 -10.76 7.55 -21.18
C PRO A 33 -12.15 6.90 -21.30
N GLU A 34 -12.68 6.74 -22.52
CA GLU A 34 -13.97 6.09 -22.76
C GLU A 34 -13.95 4.63 -22.27
N PHE A 35 -12.92 3.87 -22.62
CA PHE A 35 -12.71 2.51 -22.14
C PHE A 35 -12.59 2.44 -20.62
N LEU A 36 -11.80 3.32 -20.00
CA LEU A 36 -11.64 3.34 -18.55
C LEU A 36 -12.93 3.70 -17.81
N SER A 37 -13.75 4.58 -18.38
CA SER A 37 -15.00 5.03 -17.76
C SER A 37 -16.04 3.94 -17.55
N ARG A 38 -15.96 2.87 -18.35
CA ARG A 38 -16.86 1.70 -18.28
C ARG A 38 -16.30 0.53 -17.50
N LEU A 39 -15.02 0.55 -17.11
CA LEU A 39 -14.43 -0.52 -16.31
C LEU A 39 -15.09 -0.60 -14.92
N LYS A 40 -15.40 -1.83 -14.51
CA LYS A 40 -15.87 -2.20 -13.19
C LYS A 40 -14.74 -2.75 -12.31
N LYS A 41 -13.74 -3.40 -12.91
CA LYS A 41 -12.61 -3.97 -12.18
C LYS A 41 -11.30 -3.67 -12.91
N LEU A 42 -10.31 -3.24 -12.15
CA LEU A 42 -8.96 -2.97 -12.64
C LEU A 42 -7.95 -3.60 -11.68
N THR A 43 -7.09 -4.45 -12.21
CA THR A 43 -5.92 -4.98 -11.50
C THR A 43 -4.65 -4.57 -12.24
N LEU A 44 -3.77 -3.86 -11.53
CA LEU A 44 -2.44 -3.49 -11.99
C LEU A 44 -1.41 -4.23 -11.15
N ASN A 45 -0.67 -5.15 -11.77
CA ASN A 45 0.52 -5.74 -11.20
C ASN A 45 1.71 -5.05 -11.88
N THR A 46 2.50 -4.29 -11.11
CA THR A 46 3.58 -3.48 -11.69
C THR A 46 4.73 -4.35 -12.14
N TYR A 47 5.47 -3.83 -13.12
CA TYR A 47 6.74 -4.41 -13.50
C TYR A 47 7.80 -4.13 -12.42
N GLY A 48 8.66 -5.12 -12.17
CA GLY A 48 9.90 -4.97 -11.43
C GLY A 48 11.07 -5.51 -12.24
N GLY A 49 12.27 -5.11 -11.85
CA GLY A 49 13.49 -5.65 -12.43
C GLY A 49 14.73 -5.14 -11.72
N ASN A 50 15.77 -5.97 -11.71
CA ASN A 50 17.09 -5.66 -11.18
C ASN A 50 18.11 -5.79 -12.31
N ASN A 51 19.08 -4.88 -12.39
CA ASN A 51 20.13 -4.92 -13.41
C ASN A 51 21.26 -5.93 -13.13
N GLY A 52 21.14 -6.73 -12.08
CA GLY A 52 22.14 -7.72 -11.66
C GLY A 52 23.30 -7.14 -10.86
N ALA A 53 23.34 -5.81 -10.67
CA ALA A 53 24.33 -5.11 -9.85
C ALA A 53 23.68 -4.38 -8.66
N GLY A 54 22.42 -4.73 -8.33
CA GLY A 54 21.71 -4.26 -7.14
C GLY A 54 20.78 -3.07 -7.39
N TRP A 55 20.79 -2.47 -8.58
CA TRP A 55 19.85 -1.40 -8.91
C TRP A 55 18.51 -1.97 -9.37
N ARG A 56 17.45 -1.57 -8.66
CA ARG A 56 16.07 -1.90 -8.96
C ARG A 56 15.44 -0.92 -9.94
N VAL A 57 14.32 -1.29 -10.59
CA VAL A 57 13.71 -0.51 -11.67
C VAL A 57 13.20 0.86 -11.22
N ASN A 58 12.85 1.00 -9.95
CA ASN A 58 12.44 2.26 -9.35
C ASN A 58 13.57 3.30 -9.29
N THR A 59 14.84 2.90 -9.37
CA THR A 59 15.95 3.87 -9.55
C THR A 59 15.94 4.57 -10.92
N LEU A 60 15.13 4.11 -11.88
CA LEU A 60 15.02 4.74 -13.19
C LEU A 60 14.08 5.96 -13.12
N PRO A 61 14.50 7.16 -13.55
CA PRO A 61 13.67 8.37 -13.48
C PRO A 61 12.31 8.23 -14.17
N GLY A 62 12.27 7.47 -15.28
CA GLY A 62 11.03 7.22 -16.02
C GLY A 62 10.01 6.34 -15.29
N PHE A 63 10.44 5.55 -14.31
CA PHE A 63 9.56 4.66 -13.55
C PHE A 63 8.65 5.46 -12.62
N HIS A 64 9.22 6.22 -11.69
CA HIS A 64 8.45 7.07 -10.77
C HIS A 64 7.64 8.14 -11.51
N ALA A 65 8.24 8.78 -12.53
CA ALA A 65 7.56 9.82 -13.31
C ALA A 65 6.24 9.33 -13.93
N PHE A 66 6.17 8.07 -14.36
CA PHE A 66 4.91 7.54 -14.85
C PHE A 66 3.90 7.32 -13.72
N PHE A 67 4.31 6.67 -12.62
CA PHE A 67 3.36 6.37 -11.55
C PHE A 67 2.78 7.64 -10.90
N ASN A 68 3.53 8.74 -10.96
CA ASN A 68 3.05 10.08 -10.60
C ASN A 68 1.95 10.61 -11.57
N GLU A 69 1.96 10.17 -12.83
CA GLU A 69 0.93 10.50 -13.84
C GLU A 69 -0.22 9.47 -13.88
N LEU A 70 -0.08 8.30 -13.23
CA LEU A 70 -1.13 7.27 -13.20
C LEU A 70 -2.50 7.81 -12.74
N PRO A 71 -2.58 8.68 -11.71
CA PRO A 71 -3.87 9.19 -11.26
C PRO A 71 -4.59 10.01 -12.32
N THR A 72 -3.87 10.83 -13.09
CA THR A 72 -4.46 11.71 -14.10
C THR A 72 -4.69 11.00 -15.42
N THR A 73 -3.83 10.05 -15.80
CA THR A 73 -3.90 9.35 -17.09
C THR A 73 -4.76 8.09 -17.08
N VAL A 74 -5.00 7.50 -15.90
CA VAL A 74 -5.78 6.27 -15.75
C VAL A 74 -6.90 6.44 -14.73
N LEU A 75 -6.59 6.73 -13.47
CA LEU A 75 -7.58 6.61 -12.38
C LEU A 75 -8.67 7.69 -12.44
N ALA A 76 -8.36 8.89 -12.94
CA ALA A 76 -9.31 10.00 -13.08
C ALA A 76 -10.45 9.69 -14.07
N HIS A 77 -10.24 8.75 -14.99
CA HIS A 77 -11.26 8.36 -15.98
C HIS A 77 -12.10 7.17 -15.51
N ALA A 78 -11.68 6.44 -14.48
CA ALA A 78 -12.27 5.20 -14.02
C ALA A 78 -13.51 5.41 -13.12
N ASN A 79 -14.51 6.15 -13.63
CA ASN A 79 -15.67 6.60 -12.85
C ASN A 79 -16.61 5.48 -12.39
N ALA A 80 -16.76 4.43 -13.21
CA ALA A 80 -17.62 3.28 -12.90
C ALA A 80 -16.92 2.17 -12.11
N LEU A 81 -15.62 2.36 -11.77
CA LEU A 81 -14.78 1.33 -11.18
C LEU A 81 -15.25 0.97 -9.77
N GLU A 82 -15.51 -0.32 -9.54
CA GLU A 82 -15.99 -0.86 -8.26
C GLU A 82 -14.89 -1.63 -7.52
N TYR A 83 -13.90 -2.17 -8.25
CA TYR A 83 -12.75 -2.88 -7.71
C TYR A 83 -11.46 -2.33 -8.31
N PHE A 84 -10.52 -1.97 -7.45
CA PHE A 84 -9.16 -1.60 -7.84
C PHE A 84 -8.16 -2.42 -7.04
N LYS A 85 -7.23 -3.04 -7.74
CA LYS A 85 -6.05 -3.67 -7.16
C LYS A 85 -4.80 -3.09 -7.77
N LEU A 86 -3.88 -2.65 -6.91
CA LEU A 86 -2.51 -2.37 -7.27
C LEU A 86 -1.60 -3.28 -6.48
N LYS A 87 -0.80 -4.07 -7.18
CA LYS A 87 0.26 -4.88 -6.60
C LYS A 87 1.59 -4.47 -7.20
N THR A 88 2.55 -4.11 -6.37
CA THR A 88 3.91 -3.88 -6.84
C THR A 88 4.70 -5.16 -6.92
N HIS A 89 5.72 -5.13 -7.75
CA HIS A 89 6.79 -6.12 -7.75
C HIS A 89 7.84 -5.75 -6.69
N ASP A 90 8.48 -6.75 -6.08
CA ASP A 90 9.50 -6.56 -5.02
C ASP A 90 10.67 -5.66 -5.48
N ASP A 91 11.12 -5.87 -6.73
CA ASP A 91 12.10 -5.01 -7.41
C ASP A 91 11.54 -3.68 -7.98
N GLY A 92 10.35 -3.23 -7.57
CA GLY A 92 9.66 -2.07 -8.15
C GLY A 92 8.81 -1.33 -7.13
N PHE A 93 9.35 -1.12 -5.93
CA PHE A 93 8.67 -0.47 -4.80
C PHE A 93 8.17 0.94 -5.16
N LEU A 94 6.98 1.30 -4.67
CA LEU A 94 6.32 2.58 -4.94
C LEU A 94 5.83 3.28 -3.67
N GLY A 95 5.90 4.60 -3.71
CA GLY A 95 5.31 5.53 -2.73
C GLY A 95 6.31 6.62 -2.31
N GLY A 96 5.85 7.57 -1.49
CA GLY A 96 6.59 8.81 -1.21
C GLY A 96 6.40 9.88 -2.28
N GLU A 97 7.01 11.04 -2.06
CA GLU A 97 6.91 12.17 -2.97
C GLU A 97 7.47 11.83 -4.36
N GLY A 98 6.82 12.36 -5.41
CA GLY A 98 7.25 12.16 -6.80
C GLY A 98 7.06 10.74 -7.34
N SER A 99 6.59 9.80 -6.50
CA SER A 99 6.24 8.44 -6.89
C SER A 99 4.74 8.30 -7.13
N LEU A 100 4.11 7.26 -6.59
CA LEU A 100 2.71 6.96 -6.74
C LEU A 100 1.92 7.75 -5.71
N TYR A 101 0.81 8.34 -6.12
CA TYR A 101 -0.24 8.80 -5.21
C TYR A 101 -1.58 8.37 -5.79
N ILE A 102 -2.65 8.32 -4.98
CA ILE A 102 -4.02 8.19 -5.51
C ILE A 102 -4.71 9.53 -5.30
N LEU A 103 -5.14 10.16 -6.40
CA LEU A 103 -5.77 11.48 -6.37
C LEU A 103 -7.07 11.44 -5.52
N PRO A 104 -7.24 12.34 -4.54
CA PRO A 104 -8.50 12.47 -3.82
C PRO A 104 -9.70 12.67 -4.76
N GLY A 105 -10.78 11.92 -4.53
CA GLY A 105 -12.02 12.02 -5.32
C GLY A 105 -12.01 11.30 -6.67
N CYS A 106 -10.93 10.62 -7.07
CA CYS A 106 -10.98 9.71 -8.22
C CYS A 106 -11.78 8.43 -7.87
N MET A 107 -12.12 7.62 -8.87
CA MET A 107 -12.83 6.35 -8.68
C MET A 107 -14.07 6.44 -7.74
N PRO A 108 -15.03 7.37 -7.99
CA PRO A 108 -16.14 7.64 -7.07
C PRO A 108 -17.06 6.43 -6.78
N SER A 109 -17.05 5.42 -7.64
CA SER A 109 -17.84 4.19 -7.48
C SER A 109 -17.11 3.07 -6.73
N LEU A 110 -15.89 3.31 -6.24
CA LEU A 110 -15.04 2.25 -5.71
C LEU A 110 -15.62 1.63 -4.44
N ARG A 111 -15.75 0.30 -4.45
CA ARG A 111 -16.23 -0.51 -3.32
C ARG A 111 -15.12 -1.34 -2.70
N SER A 112 -14.12 -1.75 -3.49
CA SER A 112 -13.02 -2.58 -3.04
C SER A 112 -11.68 -2.02 -3.49
N LEU A 113 -10.81 -1.72 -2.53
CA LEU A 113 -9.43 -1.29 -2.75
C LEU A 113 -8.47 -2.34 -2.23
N HIS A 114 -7.57 -2.83 -3.08
CA HIS A 114 -6.46 -3.69 -2.68
C HIS A 114 -5.15 -3.04 -3.07
N VAL A 115 -4.29 -2.79 -2.09
CA VAL A 115 -2.92 -2.36 -2.29
C VAL A 115 -1.94 -3.37 -1.70
N ASP A 116 -0.86 -3.63 -2.45
CA ASP A 116 0.13 -4.64 -2.13
C ASP A 116 1.54 -4.11 -2.44
N GLY A 117 2.46 -4.20 -1.47
CA GLY A 117 3.89 -3.90 -1.66
C GLY A 117 4.28 -2.41 -1.80
N ILE A 118 3.51 -1.48 -1.22
CA ILE A 118 3.74 -0.03 -1.35
C ILE A 118 3.94 0.67 -0.01
N ALA A 119 4.45 1.91 -0.04
CA ALA A 119 4.33 2.84 1.08
C ALA A 119 2.88 3.36 1.18
N VAL A 120 2.01 2.56 1.80
CA VAL A 120 0.55 2.72 1.71
C VAL A 120 0.05 4.02 2.32
N THR A 121 0.68 4.49 3.40
CA THR A 121 0.22 5.68 4.13
C THR A 121 0.38 6.95 3.32
N SER A 122 1.43 7.05 2.50
CA SER A 122 1.63 8.18 1.58
C SER A 122 0.76 8.08 0.32
N VAL A 123 0.50 6.85 -0.16
CA VAL A 123 -0.26 6.64 -1.40
C VAL A 123 -1.77 6.77 -1.20
N VAL A 124 -2.31 6.26 -0.09
CA VAL A 124 -3.74 5.95 0.05
C VAL A 124 -4.46 6.84 1.06
N LYS A 125 -3.77 7.43 2.05
CA LYS A 125 -4.39 8.21 3.14
C LYS A 125 -5.35 9.29 2.63
N ASP A 126 -4.89 10.17 1.75
CA ASP A 126 -5.69 11.33 1.32
C ASP A 126 -6.82 10.93 0.38
N TYR A 127 -6.63 9.86 -0.40
CA TYR A 127 -7.72 9.22 -1.14
C TYR A 127 -8.83 8.74 -0.20
N LEU A 128 -8.48 8.02 0.88
CA LEU A 128 -9.47 7.54 1.85
C LEU A 128 -10.20 8.70 2.55
N LYS A 129 -9.50 9.78 2.92
CA LYS A 129 -10.15 10.97 3.51
C LYS A 129 -11.21 11.59 2.59
N ALA A 130 -10.97 11.60 1.29
CA ALA A 130 -11.92 12.11 0.30
C ALA A 130 -13.00 11.09 -0.09
N THR A 131 -12.81 9.82 0.26
CA THR A 131 -13.76 8.74 -0.01
C THR A 131 -14.93 8.86 0.96
N ASN A 132 -16.10 9.25 0.48
CA ASN A 132 -17.25 9.53 1.34
C ASN A 132 -18.15 8.30 1.54
N GLY A 133 -17.66 7.26 2.22
CA GLY A 133 -18.47 6.10 2.60
C GLY A 133 -18.94 5.22 1.42
N THR A 134 -18.16 5.13 0.34
CA THR A 134 -18.45 4.23 -0.79
C THR A 134 -17.74 2.89 -0.68
N LEU A 135 -16.61 2.86 0.04
CA LEU A 135 -15.74 1.69 0.15
C LEU A 135 -16.34 0.67 1.13
N SER A 136 -16.52 -0.57 0.70
CA SER A 136 -16.93 -1.69 1.57
C SER A 136 -15.80 -2.68 1.84
N LYS A 137 -14.67 -2.59 1.12
CA LYS A 137 -13.54 -3.49 1.30
C LYS A 137 -12.20 -2.76 1.14
N LEU A 138 -11.32 -2.96 2.12
CA LEU A 138 -9.93 -2.49 2.09
C LEU A 138 -8.98 -3.66 2.38
N CYS A 139 -8.10 -3.96 1.43
CA CYS A 139 -7.05 -4.95 1.57
C CYS A 139 -5.68 -4.24 1.51
N VAL A 140 -4.88 -4.40 2.56
CA VAL A 140 -3.52 -3.86 2.66
C VAL A 140 -2.56 -5.02 2.93
N THR A 141 -1.73 -5.37 1.94
CA THR A 141 -0.85 -6.55 2.02
C THR A 141 0.60 -6.18 1.76
N GLU A 142 1.55 -6.68 2.55
CA GLU A 142 3.00 -6.44 2.38
C GLU A 142 3.36 -4.94 2.23
N CYS A 143 2.57 -4.05 2.83
CA CYS A 143 2.77 -2.60 2.74
C CYS A 143 3.53 -2.08 3.97
N VAL A 144 4.14 -0.91 3.82
CA VAL A 144 4.85 -0.20 4.90
C VAL A 144 4.37 1.25 5.03
N ALA A 145 4.67 1.88 6.16
CA ALA A 145 4.69 3.33 6.30
C ALA A 145 6.13 3.82 6.16
N PHE A 146 6.34 5.03 5.65
CA PHE A 146 7.68 5.62 5.65
C PHE A 146 8.02 6.22 7.00
N THR A 147 9.30 6.14 7.36
CA THR A 147 9.85 6.68 8.62
C THR A 147 10.00 8.19 8.56
N SER A 148 10.35 8.72 7.38
CA SER A 148 10.43 10.15 7.07
C SER A 148 9.99 10.41 5.64
N ASP A 149 9.48 11.61 5.38
CA ASP A 149 9.34 12.10 4.00
C ASP A 149 10.73 12.47 3.44
N PRO A 150 11.01 12.29 2.14
CA PRO A 150 12.24 12.76 1.48
C PRO A 150 12.62 14.22 1.78
N ASN A 151 11.66 15.09 2.11
CA ASN A 151 11.92 16.50 2.46
C ASN A 151 12.16 16.75 3.97
N GLY A 152 12.12 15.72 4.81
CA GLY A 152 12.31 15.83 6.25
C GLY A 152 11.04 16.24 7.04
N ASP A 153 9.88 16.27 6.38
CA ASP A 153 8.57 16.38 7.05
C ASP A 153 8.14 15.03 7.65
N ASP A 154 7.21 15.07 8.60
CA ASP A 154 6.61 13.87 9.20
C ASP A 154 5.85 13.07 8.13
N ALA A 155 6.38 11.89 7.78
CA ALA A 155 5.69 10.95 6.91
C ALA A 155 4.37 10.49 7.55
N PRO A 156 3.31 10.24 6.74
CA PRO A 156 2.05 9.76 7.26
C PRO A 156 2.20 8.42 7.99
N LYS A 157 1.61 8.31 9.18
CA LYS A 157 1.69 7.11 10.03
C LYS A 157 0.60 6.11 9.70
N TRP A 158 0.73 4.89 10.22
CA TRP A 158 -0.34 3.89 10.16
C TRP A 158 -1.62 4.38 10.85
N ALA A 159 -1.50 5.07 11.99
CA ALA A 159 -2.60 5.74 12.68
C ALA A 159 -3.42 6.65 11.76
N ASP A 160 -2.74 7.43 10.89
CA ASP A 160 -3.41 8.34 9.96
C ASP A 160 -4.20 7.59 8.89
N LEU A 161 -3.64 6.48 8.39
CA LEU A 161 -4.31 5.61 7.43
C LEU A 161 -5.57 4.98 8.06
N TRP A 162 -5.47 4.45 9.28
CA TRP A 162 -6.60 3.84 9.97
C TRP A 162 -7.69 4.85 10.30
N ARG A 163 -7.31 6.05 10.74
CA ARG A 163 -8.25 7.15 10.94
C ARG A 163 -8.98 7.53 9.66
N ALA A 164 -8.28 7.61 8.53
CA ALA A 164 -8.88 7.85 7.23
C ALA A 164 -9.78 6.69 6.77
N ALA A 165 -9.37 5.44 7.00
CA ALA A 165 -10.16 4.26 6.67
C ALA A 165 -11.51 4.22 7.40
N ARG A 166 -11.56 4.62 8.68
CA ARG A 166 -12.81 4.73 9.45
C ARG A 166 -13.83 5.67 8.81
N GLN A 167 -13.36 6.76 8.20
CA GLN A 167 -14.21 7.73 7.50
C GLN A 167 -14.63 7.21 6.12
N ALA A 168 -13.74 6.49 5.45
CA ALA A 168 -13.94 5.98 4.10
C ALA A 168 -14.89 4.78 4.00
N LEU A 169 -14.87 3.91 5.01
CA LEU A 169 -15.54 2.61 4.96
C LEU A 169 -17.01 2.70 5.33
N ARG A 170 -17.84 1.98 4.55
CA ARG A 170 -19.27 1.83 4.76
C ARG A 170 -19.59 0.46 5.32
N ALA A 171 -20.37 0.46 6.39
CA ALA A 171 -20.89 -0.77 6.98
C ALA A 171 -21.93 -1.46 6.06
N PRO A 172 -21.92 -2.81 5.96
CA PRO A 172 -20.89 -3.71 6.48
C PRO A 172 -19.60 -3.61 5.66
N ALA A 173 -18.46 -3.53 6.35
CA ALA A 173 -17.14 -3.39 5.74
C ALA A 173 -16.26 -4.62 5.96
N GLU A 174 -15.33 -4.88 5.06
CA GLU A 174 -14.29 -5.91 5.20
C GLU A 174 -12.90 -5.25 5.15
N VAL A 175 -12.11 -5.45 6.20
CA VAL A 175 -10.71 -4.98 6.25
C VAL A 175 -9.80 -6.19 6.39
N VAL A 176 -8.85 -6.32 5.46
CA VAL A 176 -7.85 -7.39 5.46
C VAL A 176 -6.48 -6.76 5.48
N CYS A 177 -5.69 -7.07 6.50
CA CYS A 177 -4.32 -6.62 6.63
C CYS A 177 -3.39 -7.84 6.68
N VAL A 178 -2.38 -7.86 5.83
CA VAL A 178 -1.27 -8.82 5.89
C VAL A 178 0.00 -7.98 5.98
N PRO A 179 0.48 -7.66 7.19
CA PRO A 179 1.71 -6.89 7.36
C PRO A 179 2.88 -7.62 6.72
N THR A 180 3.91 -6.88 6.29
CA THR A 180 5.11 -7.55 5.79
C THR A 180 5.77 -8.39 6.88
N LYS A 181 6.43 -9.47 6.45
CA LYS A 181 7.17 -10.37 7.34
C LYS A 181 8.30 -9.66 8.07
N GLU A 182 8.99 -8.75 7.37
CA GLU A 182 10.15 -8.01 7.88
C GLU A 182 9.69 -6.80 8.70
N ARG A 183 9.47 -7.02 9.99
CA ARG A 183 9.04 -6.00 10.96
C ARG A 183 9.89 -6.04 12.23
N PRO A 184 11.21 -5.81 12.09
CA PRO A 184 12.15 -5.90 13.19
C PRO A 184 11.79 -4.91 14.29
N ILE A 185 12.02 -5.31 15.53
CA ILE A 185 11.89 -4.44 16.72
C ILE A 185 13.18 -4.39 17.54
N THR A 186 14.27 -4.95 16.99
CA THR A 186 15.64 -4.89 17.53
C THR A 186 16.63 -4.69 16.38
N GLU A 187 17.80 -4.11 16.68
CA GLU A 187 18.89 -3.90 15.71
C GLU A 187 19.36 -5.23 15.11
N ASP A 188 19.63 -6.23 15.96
CA ASP A 188 20.04 -7.59 15.53
C ASP A 188 19.05 -8.24 14.54
N GLU A 189 17.74 -7.95 14.68
CA GLU A 189 16.71 -8.46 13.76
C GLU A 189 16.68 -7.67 12.45
N GLY A 190 16.94 -6.37 12.50
CA GLY A 190 17.00 -5.49 11.32
C GLY A 190 18.25 -5.72 10.47
N ASP A 191 19.38 -6.04 11.10
CA ASP A 191 20.66 -6.32 10.45
C ASP A 191 20.80 -7.77 10.00
N TYR A 192 19.78 -8.60 10.25
CA TYR A 192 19.79 -9.99 9.88
C TYR A 192 19.52 -10.18 8.38
N TYR A 193 20.57 -10.51 7.63
CA TYR A 193 20.53 -10.73 6.17
C TYR A 193 20.52 -12.22 5.77
N GLY A 194 19.92 -13.09 6.58
CA GLY A 194 19.86 -14.53 6.31
C GLY A 194 18.57 -14.97 5.61
N ASP A 195 18.64 -16.07 4.85
CA ASP A 195 17.47 -16.70 4.22
C ASP A 195 16.54 -17.40 5.25
N GLU A 196 17.06 -17.71 6.45
CA GLU A 196 16.30 -18.35 7.53
C GLU A 196 15.53 -17.32 8.36
N VAL A 197 14.47 -17.73 9.05
CA VAL A 197 13.74 -16.83 9.95
C VAL A 197 14.64 -16.44 11.13
N TYR A 198 14.78 -15.14 11.40
CA TYR A 198 15.49 -14.64 12.57
C TYR A 198 14.95 -15.30 13.86
N VAL A 199 15.84 -15.88 14.65
CA VAL A 199 15.52 -16.49 15.94
C VAL A 199 16.04 -15.58 17.05
N PRO A 200 15.16 -14.97 17.86
CA PRO A 200 15.60 -14.14 18.97
C PRO A 200 16.49 -14.91 19.96
N PRO A 201 17.53 -14.28 20.52
CA PRO A 201 18.42 -14.92 21.48
C PRO A 201 17.70 -15.25 22.80
N ALA A 202 18.20 -16.25 23.53
CA ALA A 202 17.57 -16.71 24.77
C ALA A 202 17.52 -15.63 25.86
N ASP A 203 18.51 -14.73 25.86
CA ASP A 203 18.66 -13.57 26.73
C ASP A 203 18.09 -12.27 26.14
N GLU A 204 17.23 -12.35 25.10
CA GLU A 204 16.49 -11.18 24.58
C GLU A 204 15.80 -10.41 25.72
N ASP A 205 15.78 -9.09 25.61
CA ASP A 205 15.19 -8.18 26.58
C ASP A 205 13.71 -8.53 26.87
N ASP A 206 13.34 -8.53 28.17
CA ASP A 206 12.02 -8.95 28.62
C ASP A 206 10.87 -8.08 28.06
N LYS A 207 11.13 -6.80 27.77
CA LYS A 207 10.18 -5.88 27.13
C LYS A 207 9.91 -6.33 25.69
N ILE A 208 10.97 -6.66 24.95
CA ILE A 208 10.88 -7.15 23.56
C ILE A 208 10.14 -8.49 23.53
N LYS A 209 10.52 -9.44 24.39
CA LYS A 209 9.79 -10.72 24.57
C LYS A 209 8.32 -10.49 24.87
N SER A 210 8.01 -9.52 25.73
CA SER A 210 6.63 -9.15 26.06
C SER A 210 5.88 -8.62 24.84
N TRP A 211 6.50 -7.75 24.03
CA TRP A 211 5.87 -7.24 22.81
C TRP A 211 5.59 -8.34 21.79
N ARG A 212 6.55 -9.24 21.55
CA ARG A 212 6.36 -10.40 20.66
C ARG A 212 5.24 -11.30 21.13
N ARG A 213 5.13 -11.54 22.44
CA ARG A 213 4.03 -12.31 23.03
C ARG A 213 2.68 -11.61 22.81
N LYS A 214 2.58 -10.32 23.15
CA LYS A 214 1.36 -9.53 22.97
C LYS A 214 0.90 -9.51 21.51
N ALA A 215 1.81 -9.35 20.55
CA ALA A 215 1.46 -9.36 19.12
C ALA A 215 0.90 -10.70 18.62
N LYS A 216 1.19 -11.81 19.32
CA LYS A 216 0.64 -13.14 19.03
C LYS A 216 -0.70 -13.39 19.72
N GLU A 217 -0.88 -12.85 20.91
CA GLU A 217 -2.00 -13.20 21.80
C GLU A 217 -3.13 -12.16 21.79
N GLU A 218 -2.81 -10.88 21.62
CA GLU A 218 -3.78 -9.78 21.71
C GLU A 218 -4.41 -9.48 20.35
N GLU A 219 -5.73 -9.66 20.25
CA GLU A 219 -6.46 -9.28 19.04
C GLU A 219 -6.36 -7.77 18.79
N GLY A 220 -5.99 -7.41 17.55
CA GLY A 220 -5.86 -6.01 17.13
C GLY A 220 -4.59 -5.33 17.61
N LEU A 221 -3.63 -6.07 18.20
CA LEU A 221 -2.26 -5.60 18.35
C LEU A 221 -1.42 -6.15 17.19
N CYS A 222 -0.77 -5.25 16.46
CA CYS A 222 0.11 -5.55 15.35
C CYS A 222 1.38 -4.69 15.44
N ILE A 223 2.51 -5.29 15.09
CA ILE A 223 3.74 -4.55 14.79
C ILE A 223 3.57 -4.04 13.35
N TRP A 224 3.20 -2.77 13.21
CA TRP A 224 2.97 -2.15 11.91
C TRP A 224 4.31 -1.76 11.29
N PRO A 225 4.62 -2.22 10.07
CA PRO A 225 5.95 -2.07 9.52
C PRO A 225 6.20 -0.64 9.03
N TYR A 226 7.28 -0.07 9.51
CA TYR A 226 7.92 1.13 9.01
C TYR A 226 9.20 0.76 8.26
N GLY A 227 9.52 1.54 7.24
CA GLY A 227 10.76 1.40 6.49
C GLY A 227 11.16 2.67 5.77
N TRP A 228 12.33 2.63 5.15
CA TRP A 228 12.88 3.71 4.36
C TRP A 228 13.39 3.18 3.03
N LEU A 229 13.27 4.00 1.99
CA LEU A 229 13.70 3.66 0.64
C LEU A 229 15.15 4.11 0.45
N ASP A 230 16.03 3.18 0.11
CA ASP A 230 17.35 3.51 -0.42
C ASP A 230 17.17 4.02 -1.85
N GLU A 231 17.26 5.34 -2.06
CA GLU A 231 17.09 5.96 -3.38
C GLU A 231 18.20 5.56 -4.39
N LYS A 232 19.36 5.14 -3.89
CA LYS A 232 20.49 4.75 -4.76
C LYS A 232 20.26 3.39 -5.39
N TYR A 233 19.76 2.42 -4.63
CA TYR A 233 19.57 1.04 -5.10
C TYR A 233 18.09 0.66 -5.31
N GLY A 234 17.17 1.46 -4.79
CA GLY A 234 15.73 1.29 -4.91
C GLY A 234 15.15 0.26 -3.94
N SER A 235 15.93 -0.23 -2.98
CA SER A 235 15.52 -1.23 -2.00
C SER A 235 14.80 -0.57 -0.82
N ILE A 236 13.71 -1.18 -0.37
CA ILE A 236 13.08 -0.83 0.91
C ILE A 236 13.81 -1.57 2.03
N TYR A 237 14.14 -0.87 3.11
CA TYR A 237 14.71 -1.45 4.32
C TYR A 237 13.76 -1.22 5.49
N PRO A 238 13.52 -2.23 6.32
CA PRO A 238 12.73 -2.05 7.54
C PRO A 238 13.48 -1.19 8.55
N ASP A 239 12.74 -0.44 9.36
CA ASP A 239 13.29 0.43 10.40
C ASP A 239 12.91 -0.07 11.79
N HIS A 240 13.87 -0.73 12.45
CA HIS A 240 13.63 -1.36 13.74
C HIS A 240 13.41 -0.35 14.87
N GLU A 241 14.08 0.80 14.83
CA GLU A 241 13.97 1.84 15.85
C GLU A 241 12.57 2.45 15.80
N VAL A 242 12.10 2.84 14.61
CA VAL A 242 10.77 3.43 14.42
C VAL A 242 9.67 2.40 14.68
N ASN A 243 9.85 1.14 14.25
CA ASN A 243 8.91 0.07 14.58
C ASN A 243 8.70 -0.07 16.09
N LEU A 244 9.79 -0.11 16.86
CA LEU A 244 9.73 -0.23 18.32
C LEU A 244 9.13 1.03 18.95
N GLU A 245 9.58 2.22 18.55
CA GLU A 245 9.05 3.50 19.05
C GLU A 245 7.53 3.59 18.86
N ARG A 246 7.06 3.28 17.65
CA ARG A 246 5.63 3.36 17.29
C ARG A 246 4.80 2.29 17.98
N LEU A 247 5.34 1.09 18.14
CA LEU A 247 4.72 0.03 18.92
C LEU A 247 4.53 0.44 20.39
N GLU A 248 5.56 1.06 20.99
CA GLU A 248 5.52 1.52 22.38
C GLU A 248 4.61 2.72 22.59
N ASN A 249 4.58 3.65 21.64
CA ASN A 249 3.67 4.78 21.65
C ASN A 249 2.20 4.32 21.57
N GLY A 250 1.93 3.29 20.78
CA GLY A 250 0.63 2.62 20.72
C GLY A 250 -0.45 3.32 19.90
N GLU A 251 -0.18 4.50 19.32
CA GLU A 251 -1.15 5.25 18.51
C GLU A 251 -1.68 4.44 17.31
N ASP A 252 -0.79 3.79 16.57
CA ASP A 252 -1.15 2.98 15.39
C ASP A 252 -2.11 1.84 15.75
N ASN A 253 -1.84 1.16 16.87
CA ASN A 253 -2.67 0.09 17.38
C ASN A 253 -3.99 0.59 17.98
N LEU A 254 -4.00 1.77 18.60
CA LEU A 254 -5.22 2.39 19.10
C LEU A 254 -6.19 2.70 17.94
N GLU A 255 -5.74 3.41 16.91
CA GLU A 255 -6.59 3.75 15.77
C GLU A 255 -7.04 2.51 14.99
N PHE A 256 -6.18 1.49 14.88
CA PHE A 256 -6.58 0.22 14.29
C PHE A 256 -7.67 -0.49 15.12
N LYS A 257 -7.53 -0.56 16.45
CA LYS A 257 -8.55 -1.14 17.33
C LYS A 257 -9.89 -0.39 17.21
N LEU A 258 -9.86 0.94 17.10
CA LEU A 258 -11.07 1.73 16.83
C LEU A 258 -11.71 1.34 15.50
N LEU A 259 -10.92 1.22 14.43
CA LEU A 259 -11.39 0.76 13.13
C LEU A 259 -12.02 -0.63 13.21
N MET A 260 -11.32 -1.59 13.83
CA MET A 260 -11.83 -2.95 14.03
C MET A 260 -13.19 -2.95 14.73
N ASN A 261 -13.32 -2.18 15.81
CA ASN A 261 -14.55 -2.09 16.60
C ASN A 261 -15.71 -1.50 15.78
N GLU A 262 -15.46 -0.46 15.01
CA GLU A 262 -16.48 0.15 14.14
C GLU A 262 -16.91 -0.79 13.03
N VAL A 263 -15.97 -1.48 12.38
CA VAL A 263 -16.24 -2.49 11.35
C VAL A 263 -17.08 -3.63 11.93
N LYS A 264 -16.68 -4.21 13.07
CA LYS A 264 -17.42 -5.28 13.76
C LYS A 264 -18.82 -4.83 14.18
N ARG A 265 -18.96 -3.63 14.76
CA ARG A 265 -20.26 -3.05 15.14
C ARG A 265 -21.18 -2.86 13.93
N GLY A 266 -20.60 -2.53 12.77
CA GLY A 266 -21.32 -2.43 11.49
C GLY A 266 -21.68 -3.77 10.84
N GLY A 267 -21.43 -4.91 11.49
CA GLY A 267 -21.66 -6.25 10.93
C GLY A 267 -20.59 -6.70 9.93
N GLY A 268 -19.46 -6.00 9.90
CA GLY A 268 -18.31 -6.30 9.05
C GLY A 268 -17.29 -7.23 9.69
N LYS A 269 -16.16 -7.43 9.01
CA LYS A 269 -15.04 -8.26 9.48
C LYS A 269 -13.72 -7.51 9.30
N CYS A 270 -12.87 -7.57 10.31
CA CYS A 270 -11.48 -7.13 10.21
C CYS A 270 -10.56 -8.31 10.52
N THR A 271 -9.54 -8.53 9.68
CA THR A 271 -8.57 -9.62 9.83
C THR A 271 -7.16 -9.06 9.71
N VAL A 272 -6.30 -9.45 10.64
CA VAL A 272 -4.84 -9.30 10.54
C VAL A 272 -4.26 -10.70 10.62
N SER A 273 -3.42 -11.09 9.65
CA SER A 273 -2.75 -12.40 9.61
C SER A 273 -1.26 -12.29 9.85
#